data_AF-A0A0T6A348-F1
#
_entry.id   AF-A0A0T6A348-F1
#
_cell.length_a   1.000
_cell.length_b   1.000
_cell.length_c   1.000
_cell.angle_alpha   90.00
_cell.angle_beta   90.00
_cell.angle_gamma   90.00
#
_symmetry.space_group_name_H-M   'P 1'
#
loop_
_entity.id
_entity.type
_entity.pdbx_description
1 polymer ?
#
loop_
_entity_poly.entity_id
_entity_poly.type
_entity_poly.pdbx_seq_one_letter_code
_entity_poly.pdbx_strand_id
1 'polypeptide(L)'
;MDLALYPTISEPIKLADISPAFKSLEDQQLDGLPDEERDAKRVWVVVRQATEEDQIRRTDLQSKREVRYTGADESGLAVSEVIDDNWRERIQHEAYWTLQDVGNLERNGKPVFPKMPANIMKWEEFTSIWGKLHPLVAQTIHRAVRQFNPDWDWQQAK
;
A
#
# COMPACT_ATOMS: atom_id res chain seq x y z
N MET A 1 12.50 -32.29 -3.88
CA MET A 1 11.31 -31.82 -4.61
C MET A 1 11.14 -30.38 -4.18
N ASP A 2 11.73 -29.47 -4.94
CA ASP A 2 11.70 -28.04 -4.66
C ASP A 2 10.27 -27.54 -4.82
N LEU A 3 9.60 -27.31 -3.69
CA LEU A 3 8.50 -26.36 -3.63
C LEU A 3 9.14 -25.00 -3.86
N ALA A 4 9.29 -24.58 -5.11
CA ALA A 4 9.48 -23.17 -5.42
C ALA A 4 8.29 -22.45 -4.76
N LEU A 5 8.55 -21.82 -3.60
CA LEU A 5 7.56 -21.14 -2.78
C LEU A 5 6.99 -20.00 -3.61
N TYR A 6 5.86 -20.24 -4.27
CA TYR A 6 5.02 -19.14 -4.70
C TYR A 6 4.66 -18.35 -3.44
N PRO A 7 4.89 -17.03 -3.41
CA PRO A 7 4.52 -16.23 -2.27
C PRO A 7 3.03 -16.42 -2.01
N THR A 8 2.66 -16.68 -0.76
CA THR A 8 1.26 -16.85 -0.35
C THR A 8 0.45 -15.66 -0.83
N ILE A 9 -0.67 -15.90 -1.49
CA ILE A 9 -1.57 -14.85 -1.98
C ILE A 9 -2.75 -14.77 -1.02
N SER A 10 -3.20 -13.55 -0.71
CA SER A 10 -4.38 -13.32 0.12
C SER A 10 -5.65 -13.72 -0.62
N GLU A 11 -6.69 -14.10 0.13
CA GLU A 11 -8.06 -13.94 -0.36
C GLU A 11 -8.34 -12.45 -0.66
N PRO A 12 -9.38 -12.12 -1.46
CA PRO A 12 -9.75 -10.73 -1.70
C PRO A 12 -10.03 -9.97 -0.40
N ILE A 13 -9.23 -8.93 -0.15
CA ILE A 13 -9.34 -8.05 1.02
C ILE A 13 -10.20 -6.86 0.65
N LYS A 14 -11.39 -6.73 1.24
CA LYS A 14 -12.26 -5.57 1.03
C LYS A 14 -11.69 -4.36 1.75
N LEU A 15 -11.55 -3.24 1.04
CA LEU A 15 -10.97 -2.02 1.61
C LEU A 15 -11.87 -1.42 2.71
N ALA A 16 -13.18 -1.67 2.66
CA ALA A 16 -14.12 -1.28 3.71
C ALA A 16 -13.83 -1.93 5.08
N ASP A 17 -13.22 -3.13 5.09
CA ASP A 17 -12.86 -3.82 6.34
C ASP A 17 -11.54 -3.27 6.93
N ILE A 18 -10.75 -2.58 6.12
CA ILE A 18 -9.44 -2.03 6.49
C ILE A 18 -9.55 -0.62 7.09
N SER A 19 -10.51 0.17 6.62
CA SER A 19 -10.62 1.59 6.99
C SER A 19 -12.08 2.02 7.12
N PRO A 20 -12.55 2.36 8.34
CA PRO A 20 -13.90 2.89 8.55
C PRO A 20 -14.17 4.17 7.74
N ALA A 21 -13.16 5.03 7.58
CA ALA A 21 -13.28 6.23 6.76
C ALA A 21 -13.51 5.90 5.28
N PHE A 22 -12.83 4.86 4.77
CA PHE A 22 -13.06 4.40 3.41
C PHE A 22 -14.42 3.74 3.28
N LYS A 23 -14.81 2.90 4.25
CA LYS A 23 -16.14 2.27 4.30
C LYS A 23 -17.26 3.31 4.20
N SER A 24 -17.21 4.38 4.99
CA SER A 24 -18.21 5.44 4.92
C SER A 24 -18.28 6.12 3.55
N LEU A 25 -17.12 6.33 2.90
CA LEU A 25 -17.06 6.91 1.55
C LEU A 25 -17.64 5.96 0.50
N GLU A 26 -17.33 4.66 0.60
CA GLU A 26 -17.82 3.64 -0.32
C GLU A 26 -19.31 3.35 -0.11
N ASP A 27 -19.79 3.30 1.14
CA ASP A 27 -21.19 3.09 1.46
C ASP A 27 -22.07 4.20 0.88
N GLN A 28 -21.58 5.45 0.83
CA GLN A 28 -22.26 6.55 0.13
C GLN A 28 -22.35 6.33 -1.39
N GLN A 29 -21.34 5.69 -1.99
CA GLN A 29 -21.33 5.40 -3.43
C GLN A 29 -22.23 4.23 -3.80
N LEU A 30 -22.44 3.31 -2.87
CA LEU A 30 -23.25 2.10 -3.04
C LEU A 30 -24.64 2.22 -2.39
N ASP A 31 -25.05 3.46 -2.07
CA ASP A 31 -26.33 3.72 -1.42
C ASP A 31 -27.51 3.22 -2.28
N GLY A 32 -28.56 2.74 -1.60
CA GLY A 32 -29.74 2.17 -2.23
C GLY A 32 -29.60 0.74 -2.76
N LEU A 33 -28.41 0.12 -2.69
CA LEU A 33 -28.24 -1.31 -3.01
C LEU A 33 -28.54 -2.21 -1.80
N PRO A 34 -29.15 -3.40 -2.01
CA PRO A 34 -29.24 -4.45 -0.99
C PRO A 34 -27.86 -4.88 -0.48
N ASP A 35 -27.78 -5.42 0.74
CA ASP A 35 -26.51 -5.76 1.37
C ASP A 35 -25.66 -6.75 0.55
N GLU A 36 -26.28 -7.77 -0.05
CA GLU A 36 -25.57 -8.75 -0.88
C GLU A 36 -24.96 -8.12 -2.15
N GLU A 37 -25.71 -7.25 -2.83
CA GLU A 37 -25.22 -6.54 -4.02
C GLU A 37 -24.17 -5.49 -3.67
N ARG A 38 -24.34 -4.81 -2.53
CA ARG A 38 -23.37 -3.86 -2.00
C ARG A 38 -22.05 -4.57 -1.73
N ASP A 39 -22.10 -5.71 -1.07
CA ASP A 39 -20.93 -6.51 -0.72
C ASP A 39 -20.15 -6.97 -1.96
N ALA A 40 -20.85 -7.42 -3.00
CA ALA A 40 -20.26 -7.82 -4.29
C ALA A 40 -19.59 -6.66 -5.05
N LYS A 41 -20.06 -5.43 -4.84
CA LYS A 41 -19.52 -4.21 -5.49
C LYS A 41 -18.44 -3.49 -4.68
N ARG A 42 -18.12 -3.93 -3.46
CA ARG A 42 -17.06 -3.32 -2.68
C ARG A 42 -15.72 -3.43 -3.39
N VAL A 43 -14.90 -2.40 -3.24
CA VAL A 43 -13.51 -2.39 -3.69
C VAL A 43 -12.72 -3.41 -2.88
N TRP A 44 -12.00 -4.26 -3.58
CA TRP A 44 -11.14 -5.27 -2.98
C TRP A 44 -9.76 -5.26 -3.62
N VAL A 45 -8.80 -5.78 -2.87
CA VAL A 45 -7.42 -5.97 -3.33
C VAL A 45 -6.96 -7.39 -3.01
N VAL A 46 -6.08 -7.91 -3.85
CA VAL A 46 -5.35 -9.16 -3.59
C VAL A 46 -3.89 -8.80 -3.41
N VAL A 47 -3.30 -9.29 -2.33
CA VAL A 47 -1.93 -8.99 -1.94
C VAL A 47 -1.15 -10.30 -1.85
N ARG A 48 0.06 -10.34 -2.39
CA ARG A 48 0.99 -11.44 -2.13
C ARG A 48 1.87 -11.15 -0.93
N GLN A 49 2.37 -12.22 -0.31
CA GLN A 49 3.39 -12.13 0.70
C GLN A 49 4.66 -11.53 0.09
N ALA A 50 5.29 -10.65 0.86
CA ALA A 50 6.57 -10.07 0.53
C ALA A 50 7.62 -11.17 0.48
N THR A 51 8.43 -11.16 -0.58
CA THR A 51 9.58 -12.04 -0.71
C THR A 51 10.77 -11.44 0.03
N GLU A 52 11.83 -12.25 0.21
CA GLU A 52 13.11 -11.77 0.73
C GLU A 52 13.67 -10.63 -0.13
N GLU A 53 13.50 -10.68 -1.45
CA GLU A 53 13.96 -9.61 -2.35
C GLU A 53 13.21 -8.29 -2.10
N ASP A 54 11.90 -8.34 -1.84
CA ASP A 54 11.13 -7.13 -1.49
C ASP A 54 11.60 -6.55 -0.16
N GLN A 55 11.96 -7.40 0.81
CA GLN A 55 12.53 -6.95 2.09
C GLN A 55 13.88 -6.25 1.88
N ILE A 56 14.77 -6.82 1.05
CA ILE A 56 16.07 -6.21 0.72
C ILE A 56 15.87 -4.85 0.06
N ARG A 57 14.99 -4.76 -0.97
CA ARG A 57 14.68 -3.49 -1.65
C ARG A 57 14.10 -2.45 -0.69
N ARG A 58 13.24 -2.90 0.24
CA ARG A 58 12.69 -2.03 1.28
C ARG A 58 13.76 -1.49 2.21
N THR A 59 14.70 -2.32 2.66
CA THR A 59 15.82 -1.89 3.52
C THR A 59 16.74 -0.92 2.76
N ASP A 60 17.00 -1.13 1.46
CA ASP A 60 17.75 -0.18 0.64
C ASP A 60 17.07 1.21 0.60
N LEU A 61 15.76 1.26 0.36
CA LEU A 61 14.98 2.50 0.42
C LEU A 61 15.03 3.17 1.81
N GLN A 62 15.03 2.39 2.89
CA GLN A 62 15.15 2.93 4.24
C GLN A 62 16.56 3.46 4.55
N SER A 63 17.60 2.89 3.95
CA SER A 63 18.97 3.36 4.16
C SER A 63 19.22 4.74 3.57
N LYS A 64 18.41 5.16 2.59
CA LYS A 64 18.44 6.48 1.93
C LYS A 64 17.76 7.60 2.73
N ARG A 65 17.46 7.39 4.01
CA ARG A 65 16.87 8.41 4.90
C ARG A 65 17.78 9.63 5.01
N GLU A 66 17.21 10.82 4.86
CA GLU A 66 17.91 12.07 5.17
C GLU A 66 17.78 12.39 6.65
N VAL A 67 18.93 12.59 7.31
CA VAL A 67 18.98 13.15 8.66
C VAL A 67 19.05 14.66 8.50
N ARG A 68 18.01 15.39 8.92
CA ARG A 68 18.04 16.85 8.96
C ARG A 68 18.41 17.33 10.35
N TYR A 69 19.38 18.23 10.41
CA TYR A 69 19.69 18.96 11.63
C TYR A 69 18.63 20.03 11.86
N THR A 70 17.88 19.92 12.95
CA THR A 70 16.76 20.81 13.26
C THR A 70 17.13 21.90 14.26
N GLY A 71 18.30 21.80 14.90
CA GLY A 71 18.85 22.86 15.72
C GLY A 71 19.82 22.33 16.77
N ALA A 72 20.04 23.13 17.81
CA ALA A 72 20.63 22.67 19.06
C ALA A 72 19.59 22.84 20.17
N ASP A 73 19.54 21.92 21.12
CA ASP A 73 18.73 22.08 22.32
C ASP A 73 19.27 23.21 23.21
N GLU A 74 18.58 23.50 24.31
CA GLU A 74 18.98 24.55 25.27
C GLU A 74 20.37 24.32 25.89
N SER A 75 20.91 23.10 25.76
CA SER A 75 22.23 22.69 26.25
C SER A 75 23.33 22.82 25.17
N GLY A 76 22.98 23.23 23.95
CA GLY A 76 23.88 23.28 22.81
C GLY A 76 24.16 21.92 22.15
N LEU A 77 23.42 20.86 22.52
CA LEU A 77 23.51 19.56 21.86
C LEU A 77 22.75 19.62 20.53
N ALA A 78 23.41 19.22 19.44
CA ALA A 78 22.79 19.15 18.13
C ALA A 78 21.61 18.16 18.16
N VAL A 79 20.41 18.67 17.84
CA VAL A 79 19.21 17.87 17.64
C VAL A 79 19.09 17.59 16.15
N SER A 80 19.10 16.30 15.81
CA SER A 80 18.82 15.83 14.46
C SER A 80 17.47 15.12 14.45
N GLU A 81 16.60 15.51 13.53
CA GLU A 81 15.39 14.77 13.23
C GLU A 81 15.63 13.91 11.98
N VAL A 82 15.29 12.63 12.06
CA VAL A 82 15.27 11.77 10.89
C VAL A 82 13.96 12.05 10.17
N ILE A 83 14.01 12.80 9.07
CA ILE A 83 12.84 13.06 8.26
C ILE A 83 12.81 12.01 7.15
N ASP A 84 11.81 11.12 7.20
CA ASP A 84 11.58 10.13 6.14
C ASP A 84 10.92 10.82 4.94
N ASP A 85 11.68 11.66 4.22
CA ASP A 85 11.21 12.30 2.98
C ASP A 85 10.79 11.28 1.92
N ASN A 86 11.30 10.03 2.04
CA ASN A 86 10.98 8.90 1.19
C ASN A 86 9.74 8.12 1.67
N TRP A 87 9.05 8.54 2.74
CA TRP A 87 7.88 7.82 3.28
C TRP A 87 6.80 7.59 2.22
N ARG A 88 6.50 8.62 1.41
CA ARG A 88 5.51 8.55 0.34
C ARG A 88 5.92 7.64 -0.82
N GLU A 89 7.22 7.60 -1.10
CA GLU A 89 7.80 6.74 -2.13
C GLU A 89 7.81 5.28 -1.66
N ARG A 90 8.13 5.03 -0.39
CA ARG A 90 8.07 3.70 0.22
C ARG A 90 6.67 3.11 0.19
N ILE A 91 5.64 3.89 0.56
CA ILE A 91 4.24 3.45 0.47
C ILE A 91 3.92 2.91 -0.94
N GLN A 92 4.37 3.64 -1.96
CA GLN A 92 4.14 3.28 -3.36
C GLN A 92 4.89 2.03 -3.76
N HIS A 93 6.17 1.92 -3.39
CA HIS A 93 6.98 0.73 -3.69
C HIS A 93 6.45 -0.52 -3.00
N GLU A 94 6.11 -0.42 -1.71
CA GLU A 94 5.52 -1.52 -0.96
C GLU A 94 4.25 -2.04 -1.67
N ALA A 95 3.34 -1.14 -2.06
CA ALA A 95 2.17 -1.52 -2.83
C ALA A 95 2.52 -2.09 -4.21
N TYR A 96 3.43 -1.46 -4.96
CA TYR A 96 3.83 -1.92 -6.29
C TYR A 96 4.40 -3.34 -6.29
N TRP A 97 5.19 -3.69 -5.27
CA TRP A 97 5.80 -5.01 -5.20
C TRP A 97 4.79 -6.11 -4.87
N THR A 98 3.85 -5.85 -3.95
CA THR A 98 2.99 -6.91 -3.39
C THR A 98 1.54 -6.91 -3.88
N LEU A 99 1.05 -5.83 -4.47
CA LEU A 99 -0.32 -5.78 -4.99
C LEU A 99 -0.44 -6.67 -6.23
N GLN A 100 -1.28 -7.71 -6.14
CA GLN A 100 -1.53 -8.64 -7.25
C GLN A 100 -2.70 -8.17 -8.10
N ASP A 101 -3.79 -7.77 -7.46
CA ASP A 101 -5.02 -7.42 -8.15
C ASP A 101 -5.84 -6.38 -7.38
N VAL A 102 -6.68 -5.67 -8.11
CA VAL A 102 -7.61 -4.66 -7.59
C VAL A 102 -8.91 -4.76 -8.37
N GLY A 103 -10.00 -5.07 -7.67
CA GLY A 103 -11.32 -5.15 -8.26
C GLY A 103 -12.25 -4.02 -7.83
N ASN A 104 -13.25 -3.74 -8.67
CA ASN A 104 -14.30 -2.74 -8.46
C ASN A 104 -13.81 -1.29 -8.22
N LEU A 105 -12.51 -1.03 -8.36
CA LEU A 105 -11.97 0.32 -8.31
C LEU A 105 -12.03 0.95 -9.70
N GLU A 106 -13.02 1.81 -9.93
CA GLU A 106 -13.26 2.43 -11.22
C GLU A 106 -13.15 3.95 -11.19
N ARG A 107 -12.78 4.53 -12.34
CA ARG A 107 -12.82 5.96 -12.60
C ARG A 107 -13.46 6.19 -13.95
N ASN A 108 -14.59 6.90 -13.96
CA ASN A 108 -15.40 7.16 -15.16
C ASN A 108 -15.83 5.85 -15.88
N GLY A 109 -16.24 4.84 -15.12
CA GLY A 109 -16.70 3.54 -15.64
C GLY A 109 -15.60 2.68 -16.27
N LYS A 110 -14.33 2.94 -15.90
CA LYS A 110 -13.18 2.14 -16.34
C LYS A 110 -12.36 1.71 -15.12
N PRO A 111 -11.84 0.47 -15.09
CA PRO A 111 -10.92 0.04 -14.04
C PRO A 111 -9.74 0.98 -13.92
N VAL A 112 -9.43 1.39 -12.69
CA VAL A 112 -8.29 2.27 -12.39
C VAL A 112 -6.97 1.58 -12.68
N PHE A 113 -6.88 0.28 -12.38
CA PHE A 113 -5.77 -0.59 -12.78
C PHE A 113 -6.22 -1.47 -13.95
N PRO A 114 -5.99 -1.05 -15.21
CA PRO A 114 -6.45 -1.79 -16.39
C PRO A 114 -5.64 -3.07 -16.65
N LYS A 115 -4.49 -3.22 -15.99
CA LYS A 115 -3.64 -4.42 -16.00
C LYS A 115 -3.26 -4.73 -14.57
N MET A 116 -3.17 -6.01 -14.23
CA MET A 116 -2.73 -6.48 -12.93
C MET A 116 -1.35 -5.87 -12.60
N PRO A 117 -1.17 -5.24 -11.42
CA PRO A 117 0.09 -4.58 -11.08
C PRO A 117 1.27 -5.56 -10.95
N ALA A 118 1.04 -6.81 -10.53
CA ALA A 118 2.11 -7.78 -10.37
C ALA A 118 2.68 -8.27 -11.71
N ASN A 119 4.00 -8.12 -11.88
CA ASN A 119 4.84 -8.69 -12.94
C ASN A 119 4.56 -8.25 -14.39
N ILE A 120 3.59 -7.36 -14.63
CA ILE A 120 3.22 -6.89 -15.98
C ILE A 120 3.35 -5.37 -16.10
N MET A 121 2.99 -4.61 -15.06
CA MET A 121 2.99 -3.15 -15.10
C MET A 121 4.38 -2.59 -14.80
N LYS A 122 4.81 -1.59 -15.56
CA LYS A 122 6.05 -0.86 -15.25
C LYS A 122 5.85 0.10 -14.08
N TRP A 123 6.92 0.41 -13.37
CA TRP A 123 6.91 1.33 -12.23
C TRP A 123 6.33 2.71 -12.60
N GLU A 124 6.66 3.25 -13.77
CA GLU A 124 6.19 4.56 -14.23
C GLU A 124 4.68 4.55 -14.51
N GLU A 125 4.16 3.44 -15.03
CA GLU A 125 2.72 3.26 -15.25
C GLU A 125 1.99 3.18 -13.91
N PHE A 126 2.53 2.39 -12.97
CA PHE A 126 1.97 2.25 -11.63
C PHE A 126 1.94 3.58 -10.88
N THR A 127 3.05 4.30 -10.81
CA THR A 127 3.15 5.59 -10.10
C THR A 127 2.25 6.65 -10.70
N SER A 128 2.09 6.68 -12.04
CA SER A 128 1.16 7.58 -12.72
C SER A 128 -0.30 7.31 -12.34
N ILE A 129 -0.68 6.05 -12.17
CA ILE A 129 -2.02 5.66 -11.69
C ILE A 129 -2.16 5.97 -10.21
N TRP A 130 -1.20 5.53 -9.39
CA TRP A 130 -1.19 5.71 -7.94
C TRP A 130 -1.26 7.17 -7.53
N GLY A 131 -0.47 8.04 -8.17
CA GLY A 131 -0.46 9.48 -7.91
C GLY A 131 -1.79 10.20 -8.24
N LYS A 132 -2.70 9.54 -8.97
CA LYS A 132 -4.03 10.04 -9.31
C LYS A 132 -5.14 9.45 -8.43
N LEU A 133 -4.82 8.51 -7.54
CA LEU A 133 -5.77 7.96 -6.58
C LEU A 133 -6.15 9.01 -5.54
N HIS A 134 -7.37 8.94 -5.04
CA HIS A 134 -7.73 9.69 -3.85
C HIS A 134 -6.84 9.24 -2.67
N PRO A 135 -6.29 10.16 -1.84
CA PRO A 135 -5.34 9.79 -0.79
C PRO A 135 -5.85 8.71 0.17
N LEU A 136 -7.15 8.74 0.50
CA LEU A 136 -7.78 7.73 1.35
C LEU A 136 -7.76 6.33 0.72
N VAL A 137 -7.93 6.23 -0.61
CA VAL A 137 -7.87 4.96 -1.34
C VAL A 137 -6.45 4.41 -1.28
N ALA A 138 -5.47 5.22 -1.67
CA ALA A 138 -4.06 4.84 -1.67
C ALA A 138 -3.58 4.39 -0.28
N GLN A 139 -3.95 5.13 0.77
CA GLN A 139 -3.64 4.76 2.16
C GLN A 139 -4.32 3.47 2.59
N THR A 140 -5.57 3.24 2.19
CA THR A 140 -6.31 2.03 2.58
C THR A 140 -5.76 0.79 1.87
N ILE A 141 -5.39 0.90 0.59
CA ILE A 141 -4.67 -0.15 -0.14
C ILE A 141 -3.34 -0.46 0.55
N HIS A 142 -2.56 0.58 0.90
CA HIS A 142 -1.29 0.37 1.59
C HIS A 142 -1.48 -0.30 2.96
N ARG A 143 -2.50 0.08 3.73
CA ARG A 143 -2.83 -0.60 5.00
C ARG A 143 -3.16 -2.08 4.80
N ALA A 144 -3.91 -2.43 3.76
CA ALA A 144 -4.17 -3.83 3.42
C ALA A 144 -2.86 -4.59 3.13
N VAL A 145 -1.96 -3.97 2.36
CA VAL A 145 -0.62 -4.49 2.08
C VAL A 145 0.18 -4.72 3.38
N ARG A 146 0.14 -3.77 4.32
CA ARG A 146 0.82 -3.86 5.62
C ARG A 146 0.23 -4.96 6.51
N GLN A 147 -1.09 -5.07 6.58
CA GLN A 147 -1.74 -6.10 7.39
C GLN A 147 -1.42 -7.51 6.91
N PHE A 148 -1.29 -7.70 5.59
CA PHE A 148 -0.89 -8.98 5.02
C PHE A 148 0.63 -9.24 5.10
N ASN A 149 1.44 -8.19 5.24
CA ASN A 149 2.90 -8.25 5.35
C ASN A 149 3.41 -7.62 6.66
N PRO A 150 3.06 -8.18 7.83
CA PRO A 150 3.37 -7.58 9.13
C PRO A 150 4.88 -7.54 9.43
N ASP A 151 5.67 -8.43 8.83
CA ASP A 151 7.12 -8.53 9.05
C ASP A 151 7.88 -7.27 8.59
N TRP A 152 7.27 -6.43 7.77
CA TRP A 152 7.84 -5.13 7.44
C TRP A 152 7.89 -4.16 8.63
N ASP A 153 7.11 -4.35 9.71
CA ASP A 153 7.17 -3.46 10.90
C ASP A 153 8.29 -3.84 11.87
N TRP A 154 8.77 -5.09 11.82
CA TRP A 154 9.71 -5.63 12.81
C TRP A 154 11.09 -4.95 12.85
N GLN A 155 11.46 -4.17 11.83
CA GLN A 155 12.72 -3.42 11.80
C GLN A 155 12.67 -2.03 12.47
N GLN A 156 11.54 -1.61 13.06
CA GLN A 156 11.49 -0.35 13.85
C GLN A 156 11.76 -0.53 15.35
N ALA A 157 11.96 -1.77 15.82
CA ALA A 157 12.17 -2.08 17.24
C ALA A 157 13.50 -2.82 17.48
N LYS A 158 14.63 -2.20 17.14
CA LYS A 158 15.94 -2.55 17.70
C LYS A 158 16.81 -1.30 17.86
#